data_AF-C5LHL5-F1
#
_entry.id   AF-C5LHL5-F1
#
_cell.length_a   1.000
_cell.length_b   1.000
_cell.length_c   1.000
_cell.angle_alpha   90.00
_cell.angle_beta   90.00
_cell.angle_gamma   90.00
#
_symmetry.space_group_name_H-M   'P 1'
#
loop_
_entity.id
_entity.type
_entity.pdbx_description
1 polymer ?
#
loop_
_entity_poly.entity_id
_entity_poly.type
_entity_poly.pdbx_seq_one_letter_code
_entity_poly.pdbx_strand_id
1 'polypeptide(L)'
;YLKGLEKGRPSKAVIQRYISDPLLLDGCKCDLRMFLLITRTQPLKAYFARGYVRRTLSEYCSDITNRCAHLTNQAVQKKLGDDYKTRKQESTWSIQRLCEYLASTSSSEGDASWWLNTWYCRVLEPIIMEMAT
;
A
#
# COMPACT_ATOMS: atom_id res chain seq x y z
N TYR A 1 -21.88 -7.23 -1.68
CA TYR A 1 -20.72 -6.66 -2.40
C TYR A 1 -20.84 -6.65 -3.94
N LEU A 2 -21.95 -7.10 -4.52
CA LEU A 2 -22.18 -7.13 -5.97
C LEU A 2 -23.29 -6.17 -6.44
N LYS A 3 -23.40 -4.97 -5.83
CA LYS A 3 -24.27 -3.92 -6.37
C LYS A 3 -23.51 -3.19 -7.48
N GLY A 4 -23.77 -3.57 -8.73
CA GLY A 4 -23.10 -3.07 -9.94
C GLY A 4 -22.84 -4.14 -11.01
N LEU A 5 -23.10 -5.42 -10.72
CA LEU A 5 -23.25 -6.42 -11.78
C LEU A 5 -24.61 -6.23 -12.44
N GLU A 6 -24.63 -5.50 -13.54
CA GLU A 6 -25.76 -5.57 -14.48
C GLU A 6 -26.01 -7.04 -14.82
N LYS A 7 -27.26 -7.50 -14.67
CA LYS A 7 -27.67 -8.85 -15.09
C LYS A 7 -27.41 -8.97 -16.59
N GLY A 8 -26.35 -9.69 -16.99
CA GLY A 8 -26.11 -10.06 -18.39
C GLY A 8 -24.71 -9.82 -18.96
N ARG A 9 -23.79 -9.17 -18.22
CA ARG A 9 -22.37 -9.13 -18.61
C ARG A 9 -21.50 -9.74 -17.52
N PRO A 10 -20.64 -10.73 -17.82
CA PRO A 10 -19.64 -11.17 -16.85
C PRO A 10 -18.71 -9.96 -16.61
N SER A 11 -18.79 -9.36 -15.42
CA SER A 11 -17.78 -8.39 -15.04
C SER A 11 -16.48 -9.17 -14.93
N LYS A 12 -15.44 -8.71 -15.64
CA LYS A 12 -14.08 -9.23 -15.47
C LYS A 12 -13.60 -8.79 -14.08
N ALA A 13 -14.00 -9.54 -13.05
CA ALA A 13 -13.68 -9.27 -11.67
C ALA A 13 -12.72 -10.34 -11.15
N VAL A 14 -11.79 -9.92 -10.31
CA VAL A 14 -10.90 -10.82 -9.57
C VAL A 14 -11.47 -10.96 -8.17
N ILE A 15 -11.62 -12.21 -7.72
CA ILE A 15 -11.92 -12.52 -6.31
C ILE A 15 -10.59 -12.75 -5.62
N GLN A 16 -10.28 -11.93 -4.62
CA GLN A 16 -9.06 -12.03 -3.83
C GLN A 16 -9.42 -12.09 -2.34
N ARG A 17 -8.73 -12.95 -1.59
CA ARG A 17 -8.83 -12.97 -0.14
C ARG A 17 -8.42 -11.61 0.42
N TYR A 18 -9.30 -11.03 1.23
CA TYR A 18 -9.04 -9.77 1.91
C TYR A 18 -8.02 -9.97 3.05
N ILE A 19 -7.05 -9.07 3.17
CA ILE A 19 -6.08 -9.08 4.29
C ILE A 19 -6.77 -8.42 5.49
N SER A 20 -7.28 -9.25 6.40
CA SER A 20 -8.07 -8.83 7.56
C SER A 20 -7.25 -8.27 8.72
N ASP A 21 -5.98 -8.68 8.82
CA ASP A 21 -5.02 -8.23 9.84
C ASP A 21 -3.83 -7.52 9.18
N PRO A 22 -4.03 -6.28 8.68
CA PRO A 22 -2.96 -5.50 8.06
C PRO A 22 -2.06 -4.84 9.11
N LEU A 23 -0.81 -4.57 8.76
CA LEU A 23 0.01 -3.61 9.51
C LEU A 23 -0.70 -2.25 9.55
N LEU A 24 -0.83 -1.70 10.75
CA LEU A 24 -1.45 -0.39 10.99
C LEU A 24 -0.38 0.62 11.40
N LEU A 25 -0.43 1.81 10.80
CA LEU A 25 0.41 2.94 11.17
C LEU A 25 -0.47 3.94 11.92
N ASP A 26 -0.27 4.08 13.23
CA ASP A 26 -1.15 4.80 14.16
C ASP A 26 -2.62 4.41 13.99
N GLY A 27 -2.91 3.11 14.06
CA GLY A 27 -4.28 2.57 13.90
C GLY A 27 -4.86 2.69 12.48
N CYS A 28 -4.18 3.36 11.55
CA CYS A 28 -4.66 3.56 10.17
C CYS A 28 -4.05 2.53 9.22
N LYS A 29 -4.86 2.02 8.30
CA LYS A 29 -4.41 1.07 7.28
C LYS A 29 -3.52 1.77 6.27
N CYS A 30 -2.49 1.07 5.77
CA CYS A 30 -1.58 1.61 4.78
C CYS A 30 -1.28 0.66 3.61
N ASP A 31 -0.75 1.23 2.53
CA ASP A 31 -0.07 0.51 1.46
C ASP A 31 1.22 1.22 1.06
N LEU A 32 2.16 0.47 0.46
CA LEU A 32 3.40 0.99 -0.08
C LEU A 32 3.27 1.20 -1.59
N ARG A 33 3.53 2.43 -2.04
CA ARG A 33 3.75 2.72 -3.46
C ARG A 33 5.24 2.80 -3.70
N MET A 34 5.77 1.85 -4.47
CA MET A 34 7.16 1.87 -4.93
C MET A 34 7.22 2.05 -6.45
N PHE A 35 8.35 2.51 -6.97
CA PHE A 35 8.53 2.78 -8.39
C PHE A 35 9.58 1.86 -9.00
N LEU A 36 9.24 1.23 -10.12
CA LEU A 36 10.11 0.40 -10.93
C LEU A 36 10.03 0.89 -12.38
N LEU A 37 11.16 1.29 -12.95
CA LEU A 37 11.28 1.69 -14.35
C LEU A 37 11.97 0.58 -15.13
N ILE A 38 11.25 -0.08 -16.03
CA ILE A 38 11.81 -1.08 -16.94
C ILE A 38 12.19 -0.38 -18.25
N THR A 39 13.46 -0.44 -18.61
CA THR A 39 13.99 0.19 -19.83
C THR A 39 14.20 -0.80 -20.97
N ARG A 40 14.36 -2.08 -20.64
CA ARG A 40 14.53 -3.18 -21.59
C ARG A 40 14.07 -4.47 -20.92
N THR A 41 13.43 -5.36 -21.66
CA THR A 41 12.97 -6.68 -21.16
C THR A 41 13.92 -7.81 -21.56
N GLN A 42 14.69 -7.66 -22.64
CA GLN A 42 15.66 -8.65 -23.09
C GLN A 42 16.98 -7.97 -23.57
N PRO A 43 18.08 -8.05 -22.82
CA PRO A 43 18.13 -8.48 -21.41
C PRO A 43 17.32 -7.53 -20.51
N LEU A 44 16.76 -8.05 -19.41
CA LEU A 44 16.00 -7.24 -18.47
C LEU A 44 16.89 -6.15 -17.86
N LYS A 45 16.44 -4.90 -17.95
CA LYS A 45 17.08 -3.74 -17.36
C LYS A 45 16.04 -2.87 -16.66
N ALA A 46 16.05 -2.89 -15.33
CA ALA A 46 15.10 -2.15 -14.50
C ALA A 46 15.83 -1.26 -13.47
N TYR A 47 15.20 -0.14 -13.12
CA TYR A 47 15.66 0.80 -12.11
C TYR A 47 14.61 0.94 -11.02
N PHE A 48 15.03 0.79 -9.77
CA PHE A 48 14.15 0.93 -8.61
C PHE A 48 14.32 2.31 -7.97
N ALA A 49 13.21 2.93 -7.61
CA ALA A 49 13.21 4.16 -6.82
C ALA A 49 12.30 4.01 -5.59
N ARG A 50 12.78 4.55 -4.47
CA ARG A 50 11.98 4.65 -3.25
C ARG A 50 10.73 5.48 -3.54
N GLY A 51 9.58 4.98 -3.13
CA GLY A 51 8.33 5.72 -3.26
C GLY A 51 7.87 6.26 -1.91
N TYR A 52 6.62 5.96 -1.53
CA TYR A 52 6.00 6.51 -0.33
C TYR A 52 4.89 5.58 0.19
N VAL A 53 4.47 5.82 1.43
CA VAL A 53 3.35 5.12 2.05
C VAL A 53 2.08 5.92 1.84
N ARG A 54 0.98 5.23 1.50
CA ARG A 54 -0.36 5.81 1.49
C ARG A 54 -1.14 5.26 2.67
N ARG A 55 -1.68 6.15 3.49
CA ARG A 55 -2.46 5.83 4.68
C ARG A 55 -3.92 6.22 4.49
N THR A 56 -4.80 5.50 5.16
CA THR A 56 -6.17 5.98 5.41
C THR A 56 -6.13 7.15 6.40
N LEU A 57 -7.12 8.02 6.33
CA LEU A 57 -7.34 9.09 7.32
C LEU A 57 -8.28 8.65 8.45
N SER A 58 -9.04 7.58 8.23
CA SER A 58 -9.87 6.92 9.23
C SER A 58 -9.09 5.74 9.83
N GLU A 59 -9.27 5.53 11.12
CA GLU A 59 -8.78 4.33 11.82
C GLU A 59 -9.37 3.06 11.23
N TYR A 60 -8.58 2.00 11.23
CA TYR A 60 -9.00 0.69 10.77
C TYR A 60 -10.08 0.13 11.70
N CYS A 61 -11.17 -0.35 11.13
CA CYS A 61 -12.25 -0.98 11.87
C CYS A 61 -12.67 -2.29 11.21
N SER A 62 -13.47 -3.09 11.90
CA SER A 62 -14.03 -4.34 11.36
C SER A 62 -15.22 -4.11 10.42
N ASP A 63 -15.79 -2.90 10.42
CA ASP A 63 -16.91 -2.53 9.56
C ASP A 63 -16.46 -2.32 8.11
N ILE A 64 -16.59 -3.40 7.34
CA ILE A 64 -16.23 -3.44 5.92
C ILE A 64 -17.02 -2.44 5.06
N THR A 65 -18.14 -1.91 5.54
CA THR A 65 -18.92 -0.90 4.81
C THR A 65 -18.23 0.46 4.82
N ASN A 66 -17.39 0.74 5.82
CA ASN A 66 -16.58 1.95 5.91
C ASN A 66 -15.37 1.91 4.96
N ARG A 67 -15.61 2.22 3.69
CA ARG A 67 -14.57 2.20 2.65
C ARG A 67 -13.37 3.10 2.96
N CYS A 68 -13.55 4.19 3.70
CA CYS A 68 -12.47 5.12 4.03
C CYS A 68 -11.46 4.52 5.02
N ALA A 69 -11.88 3.59 5.88
CA ALA A 69 -11.00 2.83 6.78
C ALA A 69 -10.26 1.67 6.07
N HIS A 70 -10.83 1.15 4.98
CA HIS A 70 -10.33 -0.06 4.30
C HIS A 70 -9.54 0.19 3.01
N LEU A 71 -9.78 1.31 2.32
CA LEU A 71 -9.20 1.64 1.03
C LEU A 71 -8.30 2.87 1.12
N THR A 72 -7.01 2.68 0.89
CA THR A 72 -5.97 3.73 0.93
C THR A 72 -5.95 4.62 -0.31
N ASN A 73 -6.82 4.37 -1.30
CA ASN A 73 -6.88 5.15 -2.54
C ASN A 73 -7.19 6.62 -2.24
N GLN A 74 -6.34 7.53 -2.72
CA GLN A 74 -6.54 8.98 -2.58
C GLN A 74 -7.91 9.46 -3.10
N ALA A 75 -8.44 8.85 -4.17
CA ALA A 75 -9.78 9.17 -4.68
C ALA A 75 -10.91 8.76 -3.71
N VAL A 76 -10.72 7.71 -2.90
CA VAL A 76 -11.66 7.32 -1.85
C VAL A 76 -11.50 8.25 -0.64
N GLN A 77 -10.26 8.53 -0.23
CA GLN A 77 -9.97 9.40 0.91
C GLN A 77 -10.50 10.83 0.70
N LYS A 78 -10.47 11.35 -0.53
CA LYS A 78 -11.07 12.65 -0.92
C LYS A 78 -12.56 12.76 -0.60
N LYS A 79 -13.28 11.64 -0.45
CA LYS A 79 -14.72 11.64 -0.12
C LYS A 79 -15.01 12.05 1.32
N LEU A 80 -13.97 12.14 2.17
CA LEU A 80 -14.07 12.72 3.51
C LEU A 80 -14.25 14.25 3.47
N GLY A 81 -14.22 14.88 2.30
CA GLY A 81 -14.57 16.29 2.16
C GLY A 81 -13.55 17.21 2.83
N ASP A 82 -14.02 18.04 3.76
CA ASP A 82 -13.18 19.04 4.43
C ASP A 82 -12.14 18.42 5.35
N ASP A 83 -12.44 17.27 5.98
CA ASP A 83 -11.46 16.52 6.77
C ASP A 83 -10.25 16.11 5.92
N TYR A 84 -10.48 15.70 4.67
CA TYR A 84 -9.39 15.38 3.75
C TYR A 84 -8.55 16.61 3.42
N LYS A 85 -9.16 17.78 3.22
CA LYS A 85 -8.41 19.00 2.88
C LYS A 85 -7.47 19.39 4.02
N THR A 86 -7.94 19.31 5.25
CA THR A 86 -7.16 19.64 6.45
C THR A 86 -6.06 18.61 6.71
N ARG A 87 -6.38 17.32 6.61
CA ARG A 87 -5.48 16.21 6.99
C ARG A 87 -4.76 15.56 5.82
N LYS A 88 -4.78 16.17 4.64
CA LYS A 88 -4.22 15.59 3.40
C LYS A 88 -2.80 15.05 3.58
N GLN A 89 -1.95 15.80 4.28
CA GLN A 89 -0.55 15.44 4.47
C GLN A 89 -0.37 14.20 5.37
N GLU A 90 -1.33 13.87 6.23
CA GLU A 90 -1.29 12.66 7.06
C GLU A 90 -1.53 11.38 6.25
N SER A 91 -2.20 11.50 5.10
CA SER A 91 -2.49 10.37 4.20
C SER A 91 -1.27 9.86 3.44
N THR A 92 -0.13 10.56 3.52
CA THR A 92 1.09 10.20 2.80
C THR A 92 2.30 10.31 3.72
N TRP A 93 3.03 9.21 3.92
CA TRP A 93 4.30 9.22 4.64
C TRP A 93 5.47 8.98 3.69
N SER A 94 6.58 9.65 3.94
CA SER A 94 7.85 9.27 3.31
C SER A 94 8.30 7.90 3.81
N ILE A 95 9.12 7.21 3.02
CA ILE A 95 9.77 5.97 3.46
C ILE A 95 10.62 6.20 4.71
N GLN A 96 11.27 7.37 4.81
CA GLN A 96 12.04 7.73 6.00
C GLN A 96 11.16 7.79 7.25
N ARG A 97 10.01 8.47 7.19
CA ARG A 97 9.07 8.54 8.31
C ARG A 97 8.56 7.15 8.71
N LEU A 98 8.33 6.27 7.74
CA LEU A 98 7.97 4.88 8.02
C LEU A 98 9.10 4.15 8.78
N CYS A 99 10.35 4.28 8.34
CA CYS A 99 11.47 3.68 9.05
C CYS A 99 11.56 4.21 10.49
N GLU A 100 11.51 5.53 10.68
CA GLU A 100 11.53 6.16 12.01
C GLU A 100 10.40 5.64 12.90
N TYR A 101 9.18 5.51 12.36
CA TYR A 101 8.03 4.97 13.07
C TYR A 101 8.20 3.49 13.46
N LEU A 102 8.72 2.68 12.56
CA LEU A 102 8.95 1.26 12.85
C LEU A 102 10.06 1.10 13.89
N ALA A 103 11.11 1.92 13.83
CA ALA A 103 12.20 1.91 14.80
C ALA A 103 11.72 2.28 16.21
N SER A 104 10.83 3.27 16.33
CA SER A 104 10.28 3.68 17.62
C SER A 104 9.29 2.67 18.20
N THR A 105 8.64 1.87 17.35
CA THR A 105 7.64 0.88 17.76
C THR A 105 8.26 -0.50 18.04
N SER A 106 9.41 -0.82 17.42
CA SER A 106 10.13 -2.07 17.65
C SER A 106 11.08 -1.98 18.83
N SER A 107 10.95 -2.86 19.83
CA SER A 107 11.82 -2.91 21.01
C SER A 107 13.24 -3.43 20.75
N SER A 108 13.60 -3.70 19.50
CA SER A 108 14.88 -4.29 19.09
C SER A 108 15.75 -3.26 18.40
N GLU A 109 16.99 -3.07 18.89
CA GLU A 109 18.06 -2.20 18.36
C GLU A 109 18.59 -2.65 16.97
N GLY A 110 17.71 -2.76 15.99
CA GLY A 110 18.05 -3.13 14.61
C GLY A 110 17.91 -1.95 13.64
N ASP A 111 18.59 -2.04 12.48
CA ASP A 111 18.41 -1.08 11.38
C ASP A 111 16.92 -0.96 11.02
N ALA A 112 16.37 0.24 11.18
CA ALA A 112 14.98 0.59 10.90
C ALA A 112 14.54 0.32 9.45
N SER A 113 15.49 0.07 8.55
CA SER A 113 15.26 -0.26 7.14
C SER A 113 15.22 -1.76 6.86
N TRP A 114 15.28 -2.64 7.88
CA TRP A 114 15.25 -4.10 7.71
C TRP A 114 14.07 -4.59 6.86
N TRP A 115 12.93 -3.93 6.98
CA TRP A 115 11.72 -4.26 6.23
C TRP A 115 11.89 -4.02 4.74
N LEU A 116 12.73 -3.07 4.33
CA LEU A 116 12.99 -2.75 2.92
C LEU A 116 13.78 -3.88 2.26
N ASN A 117 14.76 -4.46 2.97
CA ASN A 117 15.48 -5.65 2.51
C ASN A 117 14.54 -6.86 2.43
N THR A 118 13.69 -7.05 3.45
CA THR A 118 12.70 -8.12 3.47
C THR A 118 11.71 -7.98 2.30
N TRP A 119 11.23 -6.76 2.04
CA TRP A 119 10.34 -6.46 0.93
C TRP A 119 11.03 -6.68 -0.42
N TYR A 120 12.30 -6.25 -0.55
CA TYR A 120 13.08 -6.47 -1.77
C TYR A 120 13.17 -7.97 -2.09
N CYS A 121 13.65 -8.79 -1.15
CA CYS A 121 13.84 -10.22 -1.37
C CYS A 121 12.52 -10.99 -1.57
N ARG A 122 11.45 -10.62 -0.87
CA ARG A 122 10.19 -11.37 -0.92
C ARG A 122 9.22 -10.92 -2.00
N VAL A 123 9.38 -9.70 -2.52
CA VAL A 123 8.43 -9.10 -3.47
C VAL A 123 9.11 -8.69 -4.75
N LEU A 124 10.12 -7.81 -4.67
CA LEU A 124 10.68 -7.22 -5.88
C LEU A 124 11.55 -8.20 -6.66
N GLU A 125 12.40 -8.97 -5.97
CA GLU A 125 13.28 -9.95 -6.61
C GLU A 125 12.50 -11.01 -7.40
N PRO A 126 11.46 -11.68 -6.86
CA PRO A 126 10.63 -12.60 -7.63
C PRO A 126 10.00 -11.99 -8.88
N ILE A 127 9.51 -10.75 -8.79
CA ILE A 127 8.91 -10.04 -9.94
C ILE A 127 9.96 -9.80 -11.03
N ILE A 128 11.16 -9.36 -10.65
CA ILE A 128 12.26 -9.12 -11.59
C ILE A 128 12.67 -10.45 -12.25
N MET A 129 12.77 -11.53 -11.48
CA MET A 129 13.13 -12.85 -12.01
C MET A 129 12.08 -13.39 -13.00
N GLU A 130 10.79 -13.26 -12.70
CA GLU A 130 9.70 -13.64 -13.61
C GLU A 130 9.71 -12.83 -14.91
N MET A 131 10.08 -11.55 -14.86
CA MET A 131 10.18 -10.69 -16.06
C MET A 131 11.43 -10.93 -16.91
N ALA A 132 12.44 -11.60 -16.35
CA ALA A 132 13.72 -11.87 -17.01
C ALA A 132 13.70 -13.18 -17.83
N THR A 133 12.74 -14.07 -17.56
CA THR A 133 12.51 -15.33 -18.28
C THR A 133 11.59 -15.15 -19.47
#